data_AF-A0A9D1WFE3-F1
#
_entry.id   AF-A0A9D1WFE3-F1
#
_cell.length_a   1.000
_cell.length_b   1.000
_cell.length_c   1.000
_cell.angle_alpha   90.00
_cell.angle_beta   90.00
_cell.angle_gamma   90.00
#
_symmetry.space_group_name_H-M   'P 1'
#
loop_
_entity.id
_entity.type
_entity.pdbx_description
1 polymer ?
#
loop_
_entity_poly.entity_id
_entity_poly.type
_entity_poly.pdbx_seq_one_letter_code
_entity_poly.pdbx_strand_id
1 'polypeptide(L)'
;MQSTPHAQSAQSTAKPKLPQLLVPAASSLSAMQIQLVVACGRDRAIGERGAMPWYLPADLKHFKSTTAHTCLIMGRKTFESIGRALPLRRNIVVSSDQSLAHTNPNIEVATSFEAALELATVMPAAAMTSCSQSAVQVVPYGVISIIGGAGLFARGLEVANRLEITEIAAEFPQADTYFPEIDRKQWQVEALQPDIEAEPCYYFCAAEQPQDFAQH
;
A
#
# COMPACT_ATOMS: atom_id res chain seq x y z
N MET A 1 -57.58 -22.64 -43.36
CA MET A 1 -56.13 -22.93 -43.34
C MET A 1 -55.42 -21.65 -42.98
N GLN A 2 -54.78 -21.66 -41.81
CA GLN A 2 -54.19 -20.51 -41.14
C GLN A 2 -52.82 -20.19 -41.76
N SER A 3 -52.52 -18.91 -41.96
CA SER A 3 -51.15 -18.45 -42.24
C SER A 3 -50.95 -17.12 -41.54
N THR A 4 -50.47 -17.23 -40.31
CA THR A 4 -49.92 -16.19 -39.45
C THR A 4 -48.57 -15.70 -39.98
N PRO A 5 -48.21 -14.40 -39.83
CA PRO A 5 -46.88 -13.91 -40.14
C PRO A 5 -45.88 -14.26 -39.02
N HIS A 6 -44.70 -14.78 -39.39
CA HIS A 6 -43.57 -14.97 -38.49
C HIS A 6 -42.92 -13.61 -38.14
N ALA A 7 -43.19 -13.13 -36.93
CA ALA A 7 -42.36 -12.10 -36.30
C ALA A 7 -41.08 -12.75 -35.75
N GLN A 8 -39.93 -12.39 -36.29
CA GLN A 8 -38.63 -12.73 -35.71
C GLN A 8 -38.36 -11.78 -34.52
N SER A 9 -38.31 -12.34 -33.32
CA SER A 9 -37.87 -11.65 -32.11
C SER A 9 -36.34 -11.61 -32.08
N ALA A 10 -35.77 -10.43 -32.35
CA ALA A 10 -34.37 -10.14 -32.04
C ALA A 10 -34.21 -10.04 -30.52
N GLN A 11 -33.67 -11.08 -29.89
CA GLN A 11 -33.25 -11.03 -28.49
C GLN A 11 -31.99 -10.14 -28.40
N SER A 12 -32.20 -8.91 -27.93
CA SER A 12 -31.15 -7.99 -27.53
C SER A 12 -30.45 -8.52 -26.28
N THR A 13 -29.22 -9.04 -26.45
CA THR A 13 -28.34 -9.38 -25.34
C THR A 13 -27.85 -8.08 -24.69
N ALA A 14 -28.49 -7.68 -23.60
CA ALA A 14 -28.04 -6.57 -22.77
C ALA A 14 -26.63 -6.85 -22.24
N LYS A 15 -25.67 -5.97 -22.57
CA LYS A 15 -24.34 -5.98 -21.95
C LYS A 15 -24.47 -5.87 -20.43
N PRO A 16 -23.76 -6.69 -19.63
CA PRO A 16 -23.76 -6.53 -18.18
C PRO A 16 -23.20 -5.14 -17.84
N LYS A 17 -24.01 -4.35 -17.14
CA LYS A 17 -23.67 -3.01 -16.67
C LYS A 17 -22.61 -3.19 -15.56
N LEU A 18 -21.39 -2.69 -15.78
CA LEU A 18 -20.35 -2.67 -14.75
C LEU A 18 -20.94 -2.04 -13.47
N PRO A 19 -20.71 -2.61 -12.28
CA PRO A 19 -21.12 -1.98 -11.03
C PRO A 19 -20.39 -0.64 -10.95
N GLN A 20 -21.16 0.44 -10.82
CA GLN A 20 -20.60 1.76 -10.56
C GLN A 20 -19.88 1.68 -9.21
N LEU A 21 -18.58 1.99 -9.20
CA LEU A 21 -17.82 2.16 -7.97
C LEU A 21 -18.56 3.16 -7.10
N LEU A 22 -19.12 2.69 -5.98
CA LEU A 22 -19.65 3.55 -4.95
C LEU A 22 -18.44 4.17 -4.25
N VAL A 23 -18.10 5.41 -4.63
CA VAL A 23 -17.11 6.20 -3.90
C VAL A 23 -17.71 6.45 -2.50
N PRO A 24 -17.06 6.02 -1.39
CA PRO A 24 -17.56 6.32 -0.07
C PRO A 24 -17.62 7.83 0.12
N ALA A 25 -18.74 8.31 0.66
CA ALA A 25 -18.95 9.71 0.94
C ALA A 25 -17.88 10.21 1.92
N ALA A 26 -17.16 11.27 1.51
CA ALA A 26 -16.23 11.98 2.36
C ALA A 26 -16.92 12.43 3.66
N SER A 27 -16.48 11.91 4.81
CA SER A 27 -16.96 12.32 6.12
C SER A 27 -15.93 12.01 7.21
N SER A 28 -14.99 12.93 7.40
CA SER A 28 -14.52 13.46 8.69
C SER A 28 -13.16 14.14 8.50
N LEU A 29 -12.93 15.21 9.27
CA LEU A 29 -11.67 15.96 9.26
C LEU A 29 -10.50 15.02 9.60
N SER A 30 -9.45 15.09 8.78
CA SER A 30 -8.45 14.05 8.50
C SER A 30 -7.75 13.46 9.73
N ALA A 31 -8.19 12.27 10.15
CA ALA A 31 -7.32 11.34 10.83
C ALA A 31 -6.16 10.96 9.88
N MET A 32 -4.95 10.87 10.41
CA MET A 32 -3.77 10.47 9.62
C MET A 32 -3.98 9.07 9.04
N GLN A 33 -3.83 8.92 7.72
CA GLN A 33 -3.95 7.60 7.08
C GLN A 33 -2.64 6.84 7.22
N ILE A 34 -2.68 5.64 7.82
CA ILE A 34 -1.54 4.72 7.92
C ILE A 34 -1.92 3.46 7.16
N GLN A 35 -1.22 3.20 6.06
CA GLN A 35 -1.47 2.06 5.19
C GLN A 35 -0.28 1.09 5.15
N LEU A 36 -0.57 -0.20 5.02
CA LEU A 36 0.42 -1.20 4.63
C LEU A 36 0.29 -1.45 3.14
N VAL A 37 1.40 -1.39 2.41
CA VAL A 37 1.42 -1.71 0.97
C VAL A 37 2.31 -2.93 0.77
N VAL A 38 1.73 -4.03 0.30
CA VAL A 38 2.41 -5.32 0.21
C VAL A 38 1.91 -6.14 -0.97
N ALA A 39 2.82 -6.83 -1.64
CA ALA A 39 2.48 -7.95 -2.51
C ALA A 39 2.88 -9.26 -1.81
N CYS A 40 2.01 -10.27 -1.81
CA CYS A 40 2.28 -11.54 -1.17
C CYS A 40 1.70 -12.73 -1.95
N GLY A 41 2.36 -13.88 -1.84
CA GLY A 41 1.84 -15.16 -2.36
C GLY A 41 0.62 -15.66 -1.57
N ARG A 42 -0.02 -16.71 -2.08
CA ARG A 42 -1.15 -17.40 -1.40
C ARG A 42 -0.75 -17.98 -0.04
N ASP A 43 0.51 -18.33 0.12
CA ASP A 43 1.17 -18.77 1.34
C ASP A 43 1.70 -17.60 2.20
N ARG A 44 1.35 -16.36 1.85
CA ARG A 44 1.82 -15.09 2.44
C ARG A 44 3.31 -14.80 2.21
N ALA A 45 3.99 -15.50 1.32
CA ALA A 45 5.39 -15.20 1.03
C ALA A 45 5.56 -13.76 0.53
N ILE A 46 6.56 -13.04 1.05
CA ILE A 46 6.93 -11.67 0.64
C ILE A 46 8.40 -11.51 0.26
N GLY A 47 9.22 -12.51 0.56
CA GLY A 47 10.63 -12.45 0.27
C GLY A 47 11.31 -13.81 0.33
N GLU A 48 12.34 -13.93 -0.52
CA GLU A 48 13.29 -15.02 -0.54
C GLU A 48 14.69 -14.40 -0.65
N ARG A 49 15.59 -14.70 0.29
CA ARG A 49 17.00 -14.28 0.28
C ARG A 49 17.20 -12.78 0.07
N GLY A 50 16.28 -11.96 0.60
CA GLY A 50 16.34 -10.49 0.52
C GLY A 50 15.81 -9.89 -0.77
N ALA A 51 15.16 -10.67 -1.64
CA ALA A 51 14.47 -10.18 -2.84
C ALA A 51 13.03 -10.70 -2.89
N MET A 52 12.20 -10.11 -3.76
CA MET A 52 10.90 -10.68 -4.08
C MET A 52 11.08 -11.94 -4.94
N PRO A 53 10.38 -13.05 -4.65
CA PRO A 53 10.50 -14.29 -5.44
C PRO A 53 9.75 -14.24 -6.78
N TRP A 54 9.18 -13.09 -7.14
CA TRP A 54 8.46 -12.84 -8.40
C TRP A 54 8.94 -11.54 -9.06
N TYR A 55 8.58 -11.39 -10.33
CA TYR A 55 8.69 -10.13 -11.07
C TYR A 55 7.33 -9.77 -11.68
N LEU A 56 6.67 -8.76 -11.11
CA LEU A 56 5.31 -8.37 -11.48
C LEU A 56 5.25 -6.86 -11.80
N PRO A 57 5.45 -6.46 -13.08
CA PRO A 57 5.49 -5.05 -13.48
C PRO A 57 4.21 -4.27 -13.17
N ALA A 58 3.05 -4.93 -13.23
CA ALA A 58 1.77 -4.31 -12.93
C ALA A 58 1.68 -3.90 -11.46
N ASP A 59 2.10 -4.78 -10.54
CA ASP A 59 2.20 -4.49 -9.11
C ASP A 59 3.21 -3.37 -8.82
N LEU A 60 4.37 -3.37 -9.49
CA LEU A 60 5.34 -2.27 -9.35
C LEU A 60 4.75 -0.91 -9.78
N LYS A 61 3.92 -0.90 -10.84
CA LYS A 61 3.20 0.29 -11.29
C LYS A 61 2.14 0.71 -10.28
N HIS A 62 1.40 -0.25 -9.72
CA HIS A 62 0.43 -0.01 -8.66
C HIS A 62 1.11 0.57 -7.42
N PHE A 63 2.14 -0.09 -6.87
CA PHE A 63 2.96 0.39 -5.76
C PHE A 63 3.46 1.82 -5.97
N LYS A 64 3.98 2.13 -7.17
CA LYS A 64 4.44 3.49 -7.50
C LYS A 64 3.30 4.51 -7.46
N SER A 65 2.13 4.16 -7.96
CA SER A 65 0.95 5.03 -7.96
C SER A 65 0.43 5.26 -6.54
N THR A 66 0.29 4.19 -5.76
CA THR A 66 -0.27 4.18 -4.40
C THR A 66 0.62 4.91 -3.39
N THR A 67 1.94 4.86 -3.59
CA THR A 67 2.91 5.48 -2.67
C THR A 67 3.47 6.82 -3.17
N ALA A 68 3.08 7.31 -4.35
CA ALA A 68 3.56 8.58 -4.84
C ALA A 68 3.14 9.72 -3.91
N HIS A 69 4.07 10.63 -3.60
CA HIS A 69 3.79 11.75 -2.71
C HIS A 69 3.24 11.31 -1.34
N THR A 70 3.75 10.19 -0.80
CA THR A 70 3.51 9.73 0.58
C THR A 70 4.81 9.65 1.38
N CYS A 71 4.69 9.45 2.69
CA CYS A 71 5.81 9.06 3.54
C CYS A 71 5.95 7.53 3.53
N LEU A 72 7.15 7.02 3.25
CA LEU A 72 7.46 5.60 3.29
C LEU A 72 8.21 5.24 4.57
N ILE A 73 7.75 4.21 5.26
CA ILE A 73 8.49 3.55 6.34
C ILE A 73 8.89 2.15 5.85
N MET A 74 10.19 1.86 5.88
CA MET A 74 10.72 0.57 5.46
C MET A 74 11.86 0.10 6.37
N GLY A 75 12.11 -1.21 6.40
CA GLY A 75 13.23 -1.78 7.13
C GLY A 75 14.54 -1.68 6.34
N ARG A 76 15.67 -1.74 7.04
CA ARG A 76 17.00 -1.71 6.42
C ARG A 76 17.20 -2.74 5.29
N LYS A 77 16.78 -4.00 5.49
CA LYS A 77 16.88 -5.04 4.44
C LYS A 77 16.01 -4.73 3.21
N THR A 78 14.82 -4.17 3.43
CA THR A 78 13.93 -3.74 2.33
C THR A 78 14.56 -2.60 1.54
N PHE A 79 15.16 -1.63 2.22
CA PHE A 79 15.91 -0.55 1.58
C PHE A 79 17.11 -1.07 0.77
N GLU A 80 17.91 -1.98 1.34
CA GLU A 80 19.04 -2.63 0.66
C GLU A 80 18.59 -3.37 -0.61
N SER A 81 17.45 -4.08 -0.56
CA SER A 81 16.84 -4.77 -1.70
C SER A 81 16.42 -3.82 -2.82
N ILE A 82 15.82 -2.68 -2.46
CA ILE A 82 15.44 -1.61 -3.41
C ILE A 82 16.70 -0.90 -3.97
N GLY A 83 17.74 -0.78 -3.16
CA GLY A 83 19.05 -0.23 -3.53
C GLY A 83 19.12 1.29 -3.62
N ARG A 84 18.03 2.02 -3.37
CA ARG A 84 17.99 3.49 -3.42
C ARG A 84 16.77 4.07 -2.71
N ALA A 85 16.87 5.36 -2.36
CA ALA A 85 15.72 6.16 -1.99
C ALA A 85 14.73 6.27 -3.16
N LEU A 86 13.45 6.15 -2.87
CA LEU A 86 12.41 6.20 -3.88
C LEU A 86 12.01 7.67 -4.14
N PRO A 87 12.10 8.17 -5.38
CA PRO A 87 11.85 9.59 -5.68
C PRO A 87 10.39 9.96 -5.45
N LEU A 88 10.15 11.25 -5.20
CA LEU A 88 8.83 11.84 -4.90
C LEU A 88 8.18 11.31 -3.61
N ARG A 89 8.98 10.69 -2.75
CA ARG A 89 8.57 10.12 -1.47
C ARG A 89 9.55 10.54 -0.39
N ARG A 90 9.06 10.73 0.82
CA ARG A 90 9.92 10.79 2.00
C ARG A 90 10.25 9.35 2.41
N ASN A 91 11.53 9.04 2.55
CA ASN A 91 11.98 7.67 2.81
C ASN A 91 12.52 7.60 4.24
N ILE A 92 11.82 6.91 5.13
CA ILE A 92 12.27 6.62 6.49
C ILE A 92 12.68 5.15 6.57
N VAL A 93 13.94 4.91 6.93
CA VAL A 93 14.52 3.58 7.06
C VAL A 93 14.69 3.25 8.53
N VAL A 94 14.07 2.16 8.99
CA VAL A 94 14.22 1.68 10.36
C VAL A 94 15.49 0.83 10.45
N SER A 95 16.48 1.34 11.19
CA SER A 95 17.80 0.74 11.39
C SER A 95 18.47 1.26 12.66
N SER A 96 19.24 0.41 13.34
CA SER A 96 20.15 0.84 14.41
C SER A 96 21.42 1.52 13.86
N ASP A 97 21.76 1.28 12.59
CA ASP A 97 22.92 1.89 11.93
C ASP A 97 22.58 3.28 11.40
N GLN A 98 23.07 4.31 12.09
CA GLN A 98 22.87 5.72 11.72
C GLN A 98 23.73 6.16 10.55
N SER A 99 24.79 5.42 10.21
CA SER A 99 25.70 5.79 9.11
C SER A 99 25.01 5.72 7.73
N LEU A 100 23.93 4.94 7.62
CA LEU A 100 23.06 4.86 6.44
C LEU A 100 22.58 6.23 5.94
N ALA A 101 22.25 7.16 6.85
CA ALA A 101 21.82 8.51 6.48
C ALA A 101 22.97 9.35 5.91
N HIS A 102 24.21 9.14 6.38
CA HIS A 102 25.38 9.87 5.88
C HIS A 102 25.72 9.51 4.44
N THR A 103 25.52 8.25 4.06
CA THR A 103 25.78 7.77 2.70
C THR A 103 24.60 7.99 1.75
N ASN A 104 23.41 8.28 2.27
CA ASN A 104 22.18 8.43 1.50
C ASN A 104 21.42 9.71 1.92
N PRO A 105 21.67 10.87 1.29
CA PRO A 105 21.09 12.14 1.72
C PRO A 105 19.56 12.24 1.53
N ASN A 106 18.95 11.29 0.82
CA ASN A 106 17.52 11.25 0.52
C ASN A 106 16.72 10.31 1.42
N ILE A 107 17.33 9.81 2.51
CA ILE A 107 16.64 9.03 3.53
C ILE A 107 16.81 9.65 4.92
N GLU A 108 15.83 9.39 5.78
CA GLU A 108 15.95 9.57 7.22
C GLU A 108 16.06 8.19 7.87
N VAL A 109 16.80 8.10 8.98
CA VAL A 109 16.97 6.84 9.71
C VAL A 109 16.27 6.95 11.08
N ALA A 110 15.41 5.99 11.37
CA ALA A 110 14.75 5.83 12.66
C ALA A 110 15.29 4.59 13.38
N THR A 111 15.51 4.68 14.70
CA THR A 111 16.05 3.54 15.48
C THR A 111 14.98 2.52 15.89
N SER A 112 13.70 2.87 15.79
CA SER A 112 12.57 1.99 16.12
C SER A 112 11.35 2.30 15.25
N PHE A 113 10.32 1.46 15.36
CA PHE A 113 9.04 1.67 14.68
C PHE A 113 8.35 2.95 15.18
N GLU A 114 8.35 3.15 16.49
CA GLU A 114 7.74 4.31 17.16
C GLU A 114 8.43 5.61 16.72
N ALA A 115 9.77 5.63 16.72
CA ALA A 115 10.54 6.77 16.22
C ALA A 115 10.27 7.05 14.74
N ALA A 116 10.03 6.01 13.93
CA ALA A 116 9.71 6.18 12.52
C ALA A 116 8.32 6.82 12.32
N LEU A 117 7.33 6.42 13.12
CA LEU A 117 6.01 7.04 13.13
C LEU A 117 6.08 8.49 13.59
N GLU A 118 6.79 8.77 14.68
CA GLU A 118 7.01 10.15 15.15
C GLU A 118 7.63 11.01 14.05
N LEU A 119 8.73 10.56 13.43
CA LEU A 119 9.35 11.26 12.30
C LEU A 119 8.37 11.47 11.15
N ALA A 120 7.58 10.45 10.80
CA ALA A 120 6.59 10.53 9.72
C ALA A 120 5.49 11.57 10.00
N THR A 121 5.09 11.72 11.28
CA THR A 121 4.07 12.69 11.71
C THR A 121 4.60 14.13 11.80
N VAL A 122 5.91 14.29 12.05
CA VAL A 122 6.54 15.61 12.12
C VAL A 122 6.72 16.15 10.71
N MET A 123 6.21 17.36 10.47
CA MET A 123 6.44 18.08 9.23
C MET A 123 7.93 18.48 9.17
N PRO A 124 8.68 18.11 8.12
CA PRO A 124 10.11 18.43 8.05
C PRO A 124 10.33 19.94 8.07
N ALA A 125 11.24 20.43 8.91
CA ALA A 125 11.52 21.85 9.11
C ALA A 125 11.87 22.62 7.82
N ALA A 126 12.38 21.94 6.78
CA ALA A 126 12.61 22.51 5.45
C ALA A 126 11.33 23.05 4.78
N ALA A 127 10.14 22.56 5.18
CA ALA A 127 8.85 23.10 4.77
C ALA A 127 8.52 24.48 5.36
N MET A 128 9.23 24.92 6.42
CA MET A 128 8.98 26.19 7.10
C MET A 128 9.88 27.34 6.62
N THR A 129 10.94 27.09 5.84
CA THR A 129 12.03 28.08 5.66
C THR A 129 12.19 28.65 4.24
N SER A 130 11.40 28.29 3.23
CA SER A 130 11.58 28.87 1.88
C SER A 130 10.32 29.55 1.32
N CYS A 131 10.08 30.78 1.76
CA CYS A 131 9.31 31.76 0.99
C CYS A 131 10.20 32.92 0.55
N SER A 132 11.14 32.61 -0.34
CA SER A 132 11.61 33.56 -1.36
C SER A 132 11.95 32.77 -2.64
N GLN A 133 11.02 32.84 -3.60
CA GLN A 133 11.22 32.56 -5.03
C GLN A 133 11.62 31.12 -5.44
N SER A 134 10.81 30.13 -5.07
CA SER A 134 10.22 29.09 -5.95
C SER A 134 9.57 28.06 -5.03
N ALA A 135 8.27 28.21 -4.78
CA ALA A 135 7.56 27.43 -3.78
C ALA A 135 7.33 26.00 -4.28
N VAL A 136 8.24 25.07 -3.93
CA VAL A 136 7.85 23.67 -3.80
C VAL A 136 6.92 23.61 -2.58
N GLN A 137 5.62 23.52 -2.84
CA GLN A 137 4.63 23.23 -1.81
C GLN A 137 4.98 21.87 -1.19
N VAL A 138 5.60 21.90 -0.01
CA VAL A 138 5.76 20.70 0.82
C VAL A 138 4.43 20.48 1.50
N VAL A 139 3.57 19.70 0.83
CA VAL A 139 2.31 19.23 1.41
C VAL A 139 2.67 18.24 2.54
N PRO A 140 2.09 18.35 3.75
CA PRO A 140 2.22 17.28 4.74
C PRO A 140 1.76 15.99 4.07
N TYR A 141 2.58 14.94 4.14
CA TYR A 141 2.20 13.65 3.59
C TYR A 141 0.95 13.18 4.34
N GLY A 142 -0.22 13.29 3.69
CA GLY A 142 -1.50 12.89 4.29
C GLY A 142 -1.60 11.38 4.55
N VAL A 143 -0.65 10.61 4.00
CA VAL A 143 -0.58 9.16 4.09
C VAL A 143 0.83 8.71 4.48
N ILE A 144 0.90 7.86 5.49
CA ILE A 144 2.08 7.07 5.86
C ILE A 144 1.90 5.67 5.27
N SER A 145 2.88 5.20 4.52
CA SER A 145 2.88 3.88 3.89
C SER A 145 4.01 3.02 4.45
N ILE A 146 3.65 1.96 5.17
CA ILE A 146 4.58 0.94 5.65
C ILE A 146 4.73 -0.10 4.54
N ILE A 147 5.97 -0.29 4.07
CA ILE A 147 6.25 -1.16 2.90
C ILE A 147 7.11 -2.38 3.26
N GLY A 148 7.13 -2.74 4.55
CA GLY A 148 7.81 -3.91 5.08
C GLY A 148 9.22 -3.64 5.61
N GLY A 149 9.98 -4.65 6.02
CA GLY A 149 9.68 -6.09 5.93
C GLY A 149 8.77 -6.64 7.03
N ALA A 150 8.75 -7.97 7.19
CA ALA A 150 7.81 -8.72 8.04
C ALA A 150 7.63 -8.15 9.46
N GLY A 151 8.72 -7.77 10.15
CA GLY A 151 8.63 -7.19 11.49
C GLY A 151 7.92 -5.83 11.54
N LEU A 152 8.13 -4.98 10.52
CA LEU A 152 7.41 -3.71 10.42
C LEU A 152 5.96 -3.90 9.99
N PHE A 153 5.66 -4.90 9.17
CA PHE A 153 4.27 -5.25 8.87
C PHE A 153 3.53 -5.72 10.13
N ALA A 154 4.16 -6.55 10.96
CA ALA A 154 3.54 -7.02 12.22
C ALA A 154 3.19 -5.85 13.14
N ARG A 155 4.12 -4.91 13.35
CA ARG A 155 3.86 -3.69 14.14
C ARG A 155 2.89 -2.73 13.44
N GLY A 156 2.96 -2.65 12.12
CA GLY A 156 2.08 -1.80 11.31
C GLY A 156 0.62 -2.22 11.38
N LEU A 157 0.34 -3.53 11.45
CA LEU A 157 -1.03 -4.05 11.60
C LEU A 157 -1.71 -3.57 12.89
N GLU A 158 -0.95 -3.20 13.93
CA GLU A 158 -1.51 -2.69 15.20
C GLU A 158 -2.05 -1.25 15.08
N VAL A 159 -1.64 -0.49 14.06
CA VAL A 159 -1.95 0.96 13.93
C VAL A 159 -2.52 1.36 12.57
N ALA A 160 -2.48 0.47 11.59
CA ALA A 160 -2.94 0.76 10.25
C ALA A 160 -4.46 0.83 10.17
N ASN A 161 -4.95 1.77 9.36
CA ASN A 161 -6.36 1.90 9.03
C ASN A 161 -6.67 1.50 7.58
N ARG A 162 -5.64 1.13 6.81
CA ARG A 162 -5.78 0.67 5.42
C ARG A 162 -4.77 -0.42 5.07
N LEU A 163 -5.20 -1.43 4.33
CA LEU A 163 -4.32 -2.45 3.74
C LEU A 163 -4.45 -2.41 2.22
N GLU A 164 -3.33 -2.18 1.55
CA GLU A 164 -3.17 -2.31 0.11
C GLU A 164 -2.41 -3.61 -0.18
N ILE A 165 -3.16 -4.69 -0.43
CA ILE A 165 -2.60 -6.02 -0.61
C ILE A 165 -2.75 -6.45 -2.08
N THR A 166 -1.64 -6.77 -2.72
CA THR A 166 -1.62 -7.53 -3.96
C THR A 166 -1.46 -9.01 -3.63
N GLU A 167 -2.53 -9.79 -3.74
CA GLU A 167 -2.49 -11.25 -3.56
C GLU A 167 -2.11 -11.93 -4.88
N ILE A 168 -0.92 -12.52 -4.93
CA ILE A 168 -0.42 -13.27 -6.08
C ILE A 168 -0.92 -14.71 -5.96
N ALA A 169 -1.60 -15.21 -6.99
CA ALA A 169 -2.13 -16.58 -7.02
C ALA A 169 -1.08 -17.68 -7.23
N ALA A 170 0.06 -17.57 -6.54
CA ALA A 170 1.14 -18.55 -6.50
C ALA A 170 1.60 -18.79 -5.05
N GLU A 171 2.18 -19.96 -4.81
CA GLU A 171 2.88 -20.28 -3.56
C GLU A 171 4.38 -20.26 -3.83
N PHE A 172 5.18 -19.90 -2.83
CA PHE A 172 6.63 -19.73 -2.96
C PHE A 172 7.34 -20.58 -1.90
N PRO A 173 7.54 -21.90 -2.14
CA PRO A 173 8.07 -22.83 -1.14
C PRO A 173 9.48 -22.51 -0.63
N GLN A 174 10.24 -21.69 -1.35
CA GLN A 174 11.60 -21.27 -0.98
C GLN A 174 11.61 -19.93 -0.22
N ALA A 175 10.46 -19.29 -0.02
CA ALA A 175 10.36 -18.06 0.73
C ALA A 175 10.85 -18.23 2.16
N ASP A 176 11.51 -17.21 2.69
CA ASP A 176 12.03 -17.16 4.05
C ASP A 176 11.40 -16.02 4.87
N THR A 177 10.62 -15.17 4.21
CA THR A 177 9.99 -14.00 4.78
C THR A 177 8.52 -13.98 4.37
N TYR A 178 7.63 -13.86 5.37
CA TYR A 178 6.19 -13.95 5.18
C TYR A 178 5.48 -12.72 5.74
N PHE A 179 4.39 -12.32 5.09
CA PHE A 179 3.45 -11.34 5.66
C PHE A 179 2.74 -11.96 6.88
N PRO A 180 2.50 -11.19 7.96
CA PRO A 180 1.77 -11.69 9.10
C PRO A 180 0.37 -12.17 8.73
N GLU A 181 -0.18 -13.09 9.51
CA GLU A 181 -1.57 -13.50 9.35
C GLU A 181 -2.50 -12.34 9.73
N ILE A 182 -3.54 -12.11 8.92
CA ILE A 182 -4.57 -11.12 9.18
C ILE A 182 -5.90 -11.81 9.47
N ASP A 183 -6.59 -11.35 10.50
CA ASP A 183 -7.97 -11.74 10.72
C ASP A 183 -8.87 -10.94 9.76
N ARG A 184 -9.23 -11.57 8.64
CA ARG A 184 -10.07 -10.94 7.60
C ARG A 184 -11.43 -10.47 8.12
N LYS A 185 -11.90 -10.91 9.28
CA LYS A 185 -13.15 -10.42 9.89
C LYS A 185 -13.01 -9.00 10.44
N GLN A 186 -11.78 -8.55 10.70
CA GLN A 186 -11.50 -7.21 11.23
C GLN A 186 -11.43 -6.15 10.12
N TRP A 187 -11.42 -6.56 8.85
CA TRP A 187 -11.18 -5.68 7.71
C TRP A 187 -12.34 -5.74 6.72
N GLN A 188 -12.84 -4.58 6.29
CA GLN A 188 -13.87 -4.53 5.26
C GLN A 188 -13.25 -4.45 3.86
N VAL A 189 -13.80 -5.23 2.94
CA VAL A 189 -13.36 -5.22 1.54
C VAL A 189 -13.93 -4.04 0.76
N GLU A 190 -13.10 -3.07 0.37
CA GLU A 190 -13.54 -1.90 -0.41
C GLU A 190 -13.45 -2.13 -1.92
N ALA A 191 -12.35 -2.68 -2.40
CA ALA A 191 -12.12 -2.90 -3.82
C ALA A 191 -11.39 -4.21 -4.05
N LEU A 192 -11.85 -4.95 -5.07
CA LEU A 192 -11.21 -6.16 -5.54
C LEU A 192 -11.06 -6.06 -7.06
N GLN A 193 -9.83 -5.88 -7.52
CA GLN A 193 -9.54 -5.69 -8.95
C GLN A 193 -8.72 -6.89 -9.45
N PRO A 194 -9.27 -7.73 -10.35
CA PRO A 194 -8.46 -8.76 -11.00
C PRO A 194 -7.56 -8.09 -12.03
N ASP A 195 -6.27 -8.40 -12.01
CA ASP A 195 -5.39 -8.05 -13.13
C ASP A 195 -5.74 -8.94 -14.34
N ILE A 196 -6.01 -8.32 -15.49
CA ILE A 196 -6.43 -9.02 -16.72
C ILE A 196 -5.19 -9.41 -17.54
N GLU A 197 -4.01 -8.84 -17.24
CA GLU A 197 -2.79 -8.97 -18.04
C GLU A 197 -1.68 -9.82 -17.39
N ALA A 198 -1.81 -10.19 -16.10
CA ALA A 198 -0.90 -11.11 -15.40
C ALA A 198 -1.70 -12.24 -14.74
N GLU A 199 -1.05 -13.38 -14.48
CA GLU A 199 -1.58 -14.47 -13.65
C GLU A 199 -2.40 -13.94 -12.46
N PRO A 200 -3.51 -14.59 -12.04
CA PRO A 200 -4.58 -13.94 -11.30
C PRO A 200 -4.06 -13.27 -10.02
N CYS A 201 -3.78 -11.97 -10.12
CA CYS A 201 -3.46 -11.12 -8.99
C CYS A 201 -4.74 -10.37 -8.64
N TYR A 202 -5.06 -10.38 -7.34
CA TYR A 202 -6.16 -9.58 -6.84
C TYR A 202 -5.58 -8.43 -6.03
N TYR A 203 -5.91 -7.22 -6.43
CA TYR A 203 -5.71 -6.05 -5.57
C TYR A 203 -6.87 -6.03 -4.59
N PHE A 204 -6.58 -6.15 -3.32
CA PHE A 204 -7.57 -6.01 -2.27
C PHE A 204 -7.24 -4.79 -1.40
N CYS A 205 -8.09 -3.77 -1.48
CA CYS A 205 -8.07 -2.60 -0.59
C CYS A 205 -9.02 -2.84 0.58
N ALA A 206 -8.46 -2.92 1.78
CA ALA A 206 -9.24 -3.06 3.00
C ALA A 206 -9.23 -1.75 3.79
N ALA A 207 -10.40 -1.30 4.23
CA ALA A 207 -10.52 -0.21 5.20
C ALA A 207 -11.20 -0.68 6.49
N GLU A 208 -10.77 -0.02 7.58
CA GLU A 208 -11.11 -0.17 9.01
C GLU A 208 -10.41 -1.28 9.81
N GLN A 209 -9.80 -0.86 10.93
CA GLN A 209 -10.21 -1.31 12.26
C GLN A 209 -10.94 -0.12 12.94
N PRO A 210 -12.21 -0.24 13.35
CA PRO A 210 -12.82 0.72 14.26
C PRO A 210 -12.40 0.34 15.68
N GLN A 211 -11.60 1.17 16.35
CA GLN A 211 -11.49 1.12 17.80
C GLN A 211 -11.71 2.53 18.35
N ASP A 212 -12.80 2.66 19.10
CA ASP A 212 -12.95 3.72 20.09
C ASP A 212 -11.61 3.93 20.80
N PHE A 213 -11.14 5.18 20.84
CA PHE A 213 -10.20 5.64 21.85
C PHE A 213 -10.93 5.64 23.21
N ALA A 214 -11.28 4.47 23.73
CA ALA A 214 -11.77 4.30 25.09
C ALA A 214 -10.57 4.08 26.01
N GLN A 215 -10.13 5.20 26.58
CA GLN A 215 -9.33 5.38 27.80
C GLN A 215 -9.06 4.10 28.62
N HIS A 216 -7.78 3.82 28.88
CA HIS A 216 -7.30 3.33 30.16
C HIS A 216 -5.98 4.01 30.54
#